data_AF-A0A945M447-F1
#
_entry.id   AF-A0A945M447-F1
#
_cell.length_a   1.000
_cell.length_b   1.000
_cell.length_c   1.000
_cell.angle_alpha   90.00
_cell.angle_beta   90.00
_cell.angle_gamma   90.00
#
_symmetry.space_group_name_H-M   'P 1'
#
loop_
_entity.id
_entity.type
_entity.pdbx_description
1 polymer ?
#
loop_
_entity_poly.entity_id
_entity_poly.type
_entity_poly.pdbx_seq_one_letter_code
_entity_poly.pdbx_strand_id
1 'polypeptide(L)'
;MFRVLIFLVTLFLLALSITISMLNTSVIEIDLYLHKYSAPIPLFLFISFLIGSFLALLFFLSSYIRHKHEARGLRKILKVKEDEIDSLRKNPLRDDHE
;
A
#
# COMPACT_ATOMS: atom_id res chain seq x y z
N MET A 1 -22.08 8.30 3.83
CA MET A 1 -22.14 9.29 2.73
C MET A 1 -20.85 9.31 1.91
N PHE A 2 -19.67 9.53 2.49
CA PHE A 2 -18.38 9.56 1.77
C PHE A 2 -18.07 8.28 0.95
N ARG A 3 -18.35 7.08 1.49
CA ARG A 3 -18.17 5.80 0.77
C ARG A 3 -19.04 5.69 -0.49
N VAL A 4 -20.28 6.20 -0.42
CA VAL A 4 -21.21 6.20 -1.57
C VAL A 4 -20.74 7.21 -2.62
N LEU A 5 -20.26 8.38 -2.18
CA LEU A 5 -19.68 9.37 -3.09
C LEU A 5 -18.44 8.82 -3.81
N ILE A 6 -17.51 8.18 -3.09
CA ILE A 6 -16.36 7.50 -3.71
C ILE A 6 -16.85 6.48 -4.73
N PHE A 7 -17.80 5.62 -4.35
CA PHE A 7 -18.33 4.60 -5.26
C PHE A 7 -18.94 5.20 -6.53
N LEU A 8 -19.73 6.28 -6.42
CA LEU A 8 -20.31 6.97 -7.58
C LEU A 8 -19.24 7.61 -8.46
N VAL A 9 -18.22 8.25 -7.86
CA VAL A 9 -17.09 8.82 -8.59
C VAL A 9 -16.31 7.71 -9.30
N THR A 10 -16.07 6.58 -8.64
CA THR A 10 -15.40 5.42 -9.25
C THR A 10 -16.20 4.87 -10.43
N LEU A 11 -17.52 4.73 -10.28
CA LEU A 11 -18.41 4.26 -11.36
C LEU A 11 -18.41 5.23 -12.54
N PHE A 12 -18.46 6.54 -12.27
CA PHE A 12 -18.39 7.57 -13.30
C PHE A 12 -17.05 7.53 -14.06
N LEU A 13 -15.93 7.46 -13.34
CA LEU A 13 -14.59 7.36 -13.94
C LEU A 13 -14.43 6.07 -14.76
N LEU A 14 -15.00 4.95 -14.29
CA LEU A 14 -14.99 3.69 -15.02
C LEU A 14 -15.76 3.80 -16.33
N ALA A 15 -16.99 4.34 -16.27
CA ALA A 15 -17.80 4.56 -17.47
C ALA A 15 -17.08 5.49 -18.47
N LEU A 16 -16.50 6.58 -17.98
CA LEU A 16 -15.73 7.52 -18.79
C LEU A 16 -14.53 6.85 -19.46
N SER A 17 -13.78 6.04 -18.71
CA SER A 17 -12.63 5.29 -19.24
C SER A 17 -13.04 4.31 -20.34
N ILE A 18 -14.14 3.58 -20.16
CA ILE A 18 -14.69 2.66 -21.17
C ILE A 18 -15.10 3.43 -22.42
N THR A 19 -15.84 4.54 -22.28
CA THR A 19 -16.27 5.35 -23.43
C THR A 19 -15.08 5.89 -24.21
N ILE A 20 -14.07 6.45 -23.53
CA ILE A 20 -12.85 6.94 -24.18
C ILE A 20 -12.13 5.79 -24.89
N SER A 21 -12.06 4.61 -24.27
CA SER A 21 -11.42 3.43 -24.85
C SER A 21 -12.11 2.98 -26.15
N MET A 22 -13.45 2.91 -26.14
CA MET A 22 -14.24 2.51 -27.30
C MET A 22 -14.18 3.55 -28.44
N LEU A 23 -13.99 4.83 -28.13
CA LEU A 23 -13.81 5.87 -29.15
C LEU A 23 -12.39 5.89 -29.75
N ASN A 24 -11.41 5.27 -29.08
CA ASN A 24 -10.00 5.26 -29.47
C ASN A 24 -9.49 3.84 -29.77
N THR A 25 -10.25 3.09 -30.56
CA THR A 25 -9.90 1.72 -30.98
C THR A 25 -8.87 1.66 -32.10
N SER A 26 -8.46 2.81 -32.65
CA SER A 26 -7.42 2.88 -33.67
C SER A 26 -6.13 2.26 -33.15
N VAL A 27 -5.60 1.29 -33.90
CA VAL A 27 -4.33 0.65 -33.59
C VAL A 27 -3.20 1.62 -33.90
N ILE A 28 -2.32 1.84 -32.93
CA ILE A 28 -1.09 2.61 -33.10
C ILE A 28 0.12 1.71 -32.89
N GLU A 29 1.25 2.09 -33.49
CA GLU A 29 2.53 1.42 -33.30
C GLU A 29 3.38 2.23 -32.31
N ILE A 30 3.88 1.56 -31.26
CA ILE A 30 4.83 2.13 -30.30
C ILE A 30 6.14 1.37 -30.44
N ASP A 31 7.19 2.10 -30.79
CA ASP A 31 8.57 1.60 -30.83
C ASP A 31 9.24 1.82 -29.47
N LEU A 32 9.51 0.73 -28.74
CA LEU A 32 10.21 0.74 -27.45
C LEU A 32 11.71 0.51 -27.60
N TYR A 33 12.29 0.85 -28.76
CA TYR A 33 13.69 0.65 -29.15
C TYR A 33 14.09 -0.83 -29.34
N LEU A 34 13.65 -1.71 -28.45
CA LEU A 34 13.91 -3.16 -28.51
C LEU A 34 12.88 -3.91 -29.35
N HIS A 35 11.64 -3.44 -29.35
CA HIS A 35 10.53 -4.07 -30.08
C HIS A 35 9.43 -3.06 -30.35
N LYS A 36 8.73 -3.25 -31.47
CA LYS A 36 7.57 -2.45 -31.84
C LYS A 36 6.30 -3.21 -31.50
N TYR A 37 5.41 -2.57 -30.76
CA TYR A 37 4.12 -3.14 -30.40
C TYR A 37 3.01 -2.38 -31.09
N SER A 38 2.01 -3.10 -31.59
CA SER A 38 0.87 -2.52 -32.29
C SER A 38 -0.41 -2.88 -31.56
N ALA A 39 -1.05 -1.87 -30.95
CA ALA A 39 -2.30 -2.03 -30.20
C ALA A 39 -3.03 -0.68 -30.07
N PRO A 40 -4.30 -0.67 -29.64
CA PRO A 40 -4.99 0.57 -29.28
C PRO A 40 -4.32 1.28 -28.09
N ILE A 41 -4.26 2.61 -28.13
CA ILE A 41 -3.73 3.47 -27.03
C ILE A 41 -4.25 3.06 -25.64
N PRO A 42 -5.56 2.79 -25.45
CA PRO A 42 -6.09 2.44 -24.13
C PRO A 42 -5.41 1.21 -23.51
N LEU A 43 -4.99 0.24 -24.33
CA LEU A 43 -4.31 -0.96 -23.85
C LEU A 43 -2.92 -0.63 -23.29
N PHE A 44 -2.15 0.20 -24.00
CA PHE A 44 -0.83 0.64 -23.53
C PHE A 44 -0.91 1.43 -22.23
N LEU A 45 -1.90 2.31 -22.09
CA LEU A 45 -2.14 3.06 -20.86
C LEU A 45 -2.53 2.13 -19.70
N PHE A 46 -3.40 1.16 -19.96
CA PHE A 46 -3.81 0.19 -18.95
C PHE A 46 -2.64 -0.66 -18.45
N ILE A 47 -1.81 -1.18 -19.36
CA ILE A 47 -0.62 -1.97 -19.00
C ILE A 47 0.38 -1.12 -18.22
N SER A 48 0.64 0.11 -18.68
CA SER A 48 1.54 1.06 -17.99
C SER A 48 1.06 1.36 -16.57
N PHE A 49 -0.24 1.58 -16.40
CA PHE A 49 -0.87 1.77 -15.10
C PHE A 49 -0.73 0.52 -14.21
N LEU A 50 -0.96 -0.68 -14.77
CA LEU A 50 -0.87 -1.93 -14.02
C LEU A 50 0.56 -2.16 -13.51
N ILE A 51 1.57 -1.94 -14.36
CA ILE A 51 2.98 -2.05 -14.00
C ILE A 51 3.34 -1.01 -12.92
N GLY A 52 2.96 0.26 -13.12
CA GLY A 52 3.21 1.32 -12.15
C GLY A 52 2.56 1.06 -10.79
N SER A 53 1.30 0.62 -10.78
CA SER A 53 0.57 0.26 -9.56
C SER A 53 1.21 -0.94 -8.85
N PHE A 54 1.66 -1.95 -9.61
CA PHE A 54 2.34 -3.10 -9.04
C PHE A 54 3.68 -2.72 -8.42
N LEU A 55 4.46 -1.88 -9.09
CA LEU A 55 5.71 -1.34 -8.54
C LEU A 55 5.46 -0.53 -7.26
N ALA A 56 4.47 0.37 -7.27
CA ALA A 56 4.09 1.13 -6.08
C ALA A 56 3.70 0.22 -4.91
N LEU A 57 2.93 -0.83 -5.18
CA LEU A 57 2.57 -1.84 -4.18
C LEU A 57 3.80 -2.53 -3.58
N LEU A 58 4.79 -2.91 -4.40
CA LEU A 58 6.03 -3.52 -3.93
C LEU A 58 6.81 -2.57 -3.01
N PHE A 59 6.91 -1.29 -3.37
CA PHE A 59 7.55 -0.28 -2.53
C PHE A 59 6.83 -0.13 -1.18
N PHE A 60 5.51 0.01 -1.19
CA PHE A 60 4.74 0.14 0.05
C PHE A 60 4.76 -1.12 0.91
N LEU A 61 4.77 -2.30 0.30
CA LEU A 61 4.83 -3.57 1.00
C LEU A 61 6.13 -3.70 1.80
N SER A 62 7.25 -3.27 1.22
CA SER A 62 8.55 -3.29 1.92
C SER A 62 8.54 -2.42 3.18
N SER A 63 8.02 -1.20 3.08
CA SER A 63 7.86 -0.27 4.21
C SER A 63 6.88 -0.82 5.26
N TYR A 64 5.74 -1.35 4.82
CA TYR A 64 4.75 -1.95 5.71
C TYR A 64 5.34 -3.11 6.53
N ILE A 65 6.11 -4.02 5.90
CA ILE A 65 6.74 -5.15 6.59
C ILE A 65 7.72 -4.64 7.65
N ARG A 66 8.57 -3.66 7.31
CA ARG A 66 9.52 -3.05 8.25
C ARG A 66 8.79 -2.44 9.45
N HIS A 67 7.80 -1.59 9.22
CA HIS A 67 7.05 -0.95 10.31
C HIS A 67 6.29 -1.98 11.16
N LYS A 68 5.74 -3.03 10.54
CA LYS A 68 5.09 -4.13 11.27
C LYS A 68 6.08 -4.88 12.16
N HIS A 69 7.31 -5.06 11.71
CA HIS A 69 8.37 -5.68 12.49
C HIS A 69 8.79 -4.78 13.67
N GLU A 70 9.07 -3.50 13.42
CA GLU A 70 9.39 -2.49 14.43
C GLU A 70 8.29 -2.41 15.50
N ALA A 71 7.01 -2.34 15.08
CA ALA A 71 5.87 -2.30 15.99
C ALA A 71 5.75 -3.55 16.87
N ARG A 72 6.06 -4.73 16.33
CA ARG A 72 6.11 -5.98 17.11
C ARG A 72 7.26 -5.96 18.12
N GLY A 73 8.43 -5.46 17.74
CA GLY A 73 9.58 -5.31 18.63
C GLY A 73 9.27 -4.37 19.80
N LEU A 74 8.75 -3.18 19.50
CA LEU A 74 8.35 -2.18 20.49
C LEU A 74 7.32 -2.73 21.48
N ARG A 75 6.29 -3.45 21.00
CA ARG A 75 5.29 -4.08 21.88
C ARG A 75 5.91 -5.11 22.85
N LYS A 76 6.90 -5.88 22.41
CA LYS A 76 7.61 -6.82 23.29
C LYS A 76 8.39 -6.09 24.38
N ILE A 77 9.12 -5.03 24.02
CA ILE A 77 9.88 -4.23 24.98
C ILE A 77 8.94 -3.58 26.00
N LEU A 78 7.83 -3.01 25.52
CA LEU A 78 6.82 -2.38 26.38
C LEU A 78 6.28 -3.38 27.40
N LYS A 79 5.92 -4.59 26.96
CA LYS A 79 5.45 -5.65 27.85
C LYS A 79 6.48 -6.04 28.91
N VAL A 80 7.75 -6.23 28.53
CA VAL A 80 8.82 -6.54 29.49
C VAL A 80 8.96 -5.44 30.54
N LYS A 81 8.86 -4.17 30.13
CA LYS A 81 8.94 -3.02 31.04
C LYS A 81 7.73 -2.90 31.96
N GLU A 82 6.53 -3.21 31.48
CA GLU A 82 5.33 -3.32 32.32
C GLU A 82 5.49 -4.43 33.36
N ASP A 83 5.95 -5.61 32.93
CA ASP A 83 6.17 -6.76 33.82
C ASP A 83 7.25 -6.44 34.90
N GLU A 84 8.33 -5.72 34.55
CA GLU A 84 9.35 -5.23 35.48
C GLU A 84 8.76 -4.26 36.52
N ILE A 85 7.98 -3.27 36.09
CA ILE A 85 7.33 -2.30 36.99
C ILE A 85 6.36 -3.01 37.94
N ASP A 86 5.56 -3.95 37.43
CA ASP A 86 4.61 -4.70 38.25
C ASP A 86 5.32 -5.63 39.24
N SER A 87 6.46 -6.21 38.85
CA SER A 87 7.31 -6.98 39.76
C SER A 87 7.85 -6.10 40.90
N LEU A 88 8.39 -4.92 40.57
CA LEU A 88 8.89 -3.95 41.55
C LEU A 88 7.78 -3.42 42.48
N ARG A 89 6.56 -3.25 41.97
CA ARG A 89 5.39 -2.87 42.79
C ARG A 89 4.97 -3.96 43.76
N LYS A 90 5.09 -5.23 43.37
CA LYS A 90 4.72 -6.39 44.19
C LYS A 90 5.78 -6.75 45.23
N ASN A 91 7.04 -6.45 44.94
CA ASN A 91 8.15 -6.59 45.87
C ASN A 91 8.86 -5.24 46.02
N PRO A 92 8.24 -4.26 46.72
CA PRO A 92 8.88 -2.98 46.97
C PRO A 92 10.22 -3.27 47.63
N LEU A 93 11.30 -2.76 47.04
CA LEU A 93 12.66 -2.95 47.55
C LEU A 93 12.63 -2.81 49.07
N ARG A 94 12.99 -3.89 49.76
CA ARG A 94 13.35 -3.79 51.17
C ARG A 94 14.57 -2.88 51.18
N ASP A 95 14.33 -1.62 51.51
CA ASP A 95 15.36 -0.75 52.06
C ASP A 95 15.77 -1.42 53.38
N ASP A 96 16.68 -2.40 53.27
CA ASP A 96 17.44 -2.91 54.40
C ASP A 96 18.46 -1.81 54.74
N HIS A 97 17.96 -0.67 55.21
CA HIS A 97 18.68 0.37 55.92
C HIS A 97 18.38 0.17 57.40
N GLU A 98 19.07 -0.78 58.03
CA GLU A 98 19.52 -0.81 59.44
C GLU A 98 20.24 -2.14 59.76
#